data_AF-A0A924U3C3-F1
#
_entry.id   AF-A0A924U3C3-F1
#
_cell.length_a   1.000
_cell.length_b   1.000
_cell.length_c   1.000
_cell.angle_alpha   90.00
_cell.angle_beta   90.00
_cell.angle_gamma   90.00
#
_symmetry.space_group_name_H-M   'P 1'
#
loop_
_entity.id
_entity.type
_entity.pdbx_description
1 polymer ?
#
loop_
_entity_poly.entity_id
_entity_poly.type
_entity_poly.pdbx_seq_one_letter_code
_entity_poly.pdbx_strand_id
1 'polypeptide(L)'
;MALSRLSRLSRLSRLSRRARPYVSTVRPVDITPQAPNPPAPKPPMARLNRFVVAGEAHHLVHRTVAGTDAFPGPTDLPLFIDALRRSSREHGVLIHAYVLLPHEIQLMATPPADDSLSRMMQALARFYVPSYNRRHGRAGALWQGRFRAAPVGGAQALLTCMRYIEQAPQRAGWSGQVAEFCNSSAPHHVGNGADPTVAPAPNASGYWKLGNTPFEREAAYRNLLDHPLAATQLQAVESSTLKGWAMGSGEFLASLAASALAGARRPATKARGRPRKVASPAAL
;
A
#
# COMPACT_ATOMS: atom_id res chain seq x y z
N MET A 1 75.69 45.36 -11.40
CA MET A 1 74.38 44.94 -10.85
C MET A 1 74.63 44.06 -9.63
N ALA A 2 73.98 44.43 -8.51
CA ALA A 2 73.88 43.85 -7.16
C ALA A 2 74.24 42.34 -7.00
N LEU A 3 75.10 41.94 -6.05
CA LEU A 3 74.82 41.66 -4.60
C LEU A 3 73.81 40.50 -4.42
N SER A 4 73.96 39.47 -3.57
CA SER A 4 74.86 39.19 -2.45
C SER A 4 74.45 37.88 -1.77
N ARG A 5 75.43 37.15 -1.17
CA ARG A 5 75.36 36.49 0.18
C ARG A 5 74.36 35.30 0.37
N LEU A 6 74.58 34.27 1.19
CA LEU A 6 75.54 33.95 2.25
C LEU A 6 75.52 32.43 2.52
N SER A 7 76.70 31.92 2.89
CA SER A 7 77.06 30.60 3.41
C SER A 7 76.52 30.24 4.81
N ARG A 8 76.68 28.95 5.19
CA ARG A 8 76.86 28.33 6.55
C ARG A 8 75.64 27.55 7.08
N LEU A 9 75.71 26.43 7.80
CA LEU A 9 76.71 25.47 8.35
C LEU A 9 75.87 24.22 8.73
N SER A 10 76.12 23.00 8.25
CA SER A 10 76.92 21.91 8.85
C SER A 10 76.66 21.51 10.32
N ARG A 11 76.43 20.18 10.49
CA ARG A 11 76.90 19.25 11.56
C ARG A 11 76.16 19.23 12.90
N LEU A 12 75.50 18.10 13.24
CA LEU A 12 75.99 16.83 13.85
C LEU A 12 76.00 16.86 15.39
N SER A 13 75.31 15.89 16.01
CA SER A 13 75.72 15.07 17.18
C SER A 13 74.45 14.51 17.86
N ARG A 14 74.14 13.22 17.72
CA ARG A 14 74.54 12.08 18.59
C ARG A 14 74.37 12.33 20.10
N LEU A 15 73.39 11.59 20.64
CA LEU A 15 73.42 10.77 21.88
C LEU A 15 73.83 11.46 23.19
N SER A 16 72.95 11.47 24.19
CA SER A 16 73.03 10.51 25.30
C SER A 16 71.88 10.67 26.30
N ARG A 17 71.65 9.58 27.03
CA ARG A 17 70.55 9.29 27.96
C ARG A 17 70.61 10.17 29.21
N ARG A 18 69.45 10.61 29.69
CA ARG A 18 69.16 10.74 31.13
C ARG A 18 67.77 10.16 31.40
N ALA A 19 67.76 9.03 32.10
CA ALA A 19 66.55 8.43 32.64
C ALA A 19 65.94 9.37 33.69
N ARG A 20 64.63 9.62 33.59
CA ARG A 20 63.84 10.22 34.67
C ARG A 20 62.96 9.12 35.28
N PRO A 21 62.86 9.02 36.61
CA PRO A 21 62.07 7.99 37.27
C PRO A 21 60.58 8.22 36.97
N TYR A 22 59.91 7.17 36.52
CA TYR A 22 58.47 7.12 36.32
C TYR A 22 57.80 6.99 37.69
N VAL A 23 57.30 8.11 38.23
CA VAL A 23 56.42 8.09 39.41
C VAL A 23 55.01 7.86 38.90
N SER A 24 54.51 6.64 39.09
CA SER A 24 53.13 6.26 38.82
C SER A 24 52.21 6.96 39.82
N THR A 25 51.58 8.06 39.42
CA THR A 25 50.42 8.60 40.13
C THR A 25 49.17 7.94 39.56
N VAL A 26 48.80 6.79 40.12
CA VAL A 26 47.49 6.18 39.86
C VAL A 26 46.44 7.14 40.41
N ARG A 27 45.73 7.85 39.53
CA ARG A 27 44.51 8.54 39.91
C ARG A 27 43.44 7.49 40.22
N PRO A 28 42.70 7.59 41.34
CA PRO A 28 41.58 6.71 41.59
C PRO A 28 40.56 6.86 40.44
N VAL A 29 40.21 5.74 39.81
CA VAL A 29 39.11 5.67 38.85
C VAL A 29 37.83 5.73 39.67
N ASP A 30 37.07 6.80 39.53
CA ASP A 30 35.70 6.87 40.05
C ASP A 30 34.86 5.80 39.34
N ILE A 31 34.57 4.71 40.05
CA ILE A 31 33.68 3.64 39.57
C ILE A 31 32.25 4.04 39.90
N THR A 32 31.73 5.03 39.18
CA THR A 32 30.29 5.29 39.20
C THR A 32 29.60 4.15 38.42
N PRO A 33 28.60 3.46 38.97
CA PRO A 33 27.93 2.37 38.26
C PRO A 33 27.31 2.90 36.96
N GLN A 34 27.83 2.44 35.83
CA GLN A 34 27.34 2.79 34.50
C GLN A 34 25.90 2.26 34.36
N ALA A 35 24.97 3.16 34.04
CA ALA A 35 23.58 2.77 33.80
C ALA A 35 23.52 1.64 32.75
N PRO A 36 22.63 0.65 32.91
CA PRO A 36 22.54 -0.48 31.99
C PRO A 36 22.33 0.03 30.56
N ASN A 37 23.14 -0.47 29.62
CA ASN A 37 23.00 -0.13 28.21
C ASN A 37 21.55 -0.37 27.76
N PRO A 38 20.94 0.56 27.00
CA PRO A 38 19.60 0.36 26.48
C PRO A 38 19.56 -0.93 25.65
N PRO A 39 18.46 -1.69 25.71
CA PRO A 39 18.33 -2.93 24.97
C PRO A 39 18.54 -2.66 23.48
N ALA A 40 19.27 -3.56 22.81
CA ALA A 40 19.54 -3.48 21.39
C ALA A 40 18.23 -3.24 20.60
N PRO A 41 18.25 -2.39 19.56
CA PRO A 41 17.05 -2.13 18.77
C PRO A 41 16.52 -3.45 18.22
N LYS A 42 15.20 -3.68 18.40
CA LYS A 42 14.54 -4.89 17.89
C LYS A 42 14.89 -5.06 16.40
N PRO A 43 15.25 -6.26 15.95
CA PRO A 43 15.48 -6.51 14.53
C PRO A 43 14.24 -6.04 13.74
N PRO A 44 14.41 -5.47 12.54
CA PRO A 44 13.27 -5.03 11.75
C PRO A 44 12.33 -6.22 11.59
N MET A 45 11.13 -6.12 12.17
CA MET A 45 10.11 -7.17 12.02
C MET A 45 9.92 -7.39 10.52
N ALA A 46 10.18 -8.62 10.06
CA ALA A 46 9.85 -9.05 8.71
C ALA A 46 8.37 -8.72 8.47
N ARG A 47 8.14 -7.74 7.61
CA ARG A 47 6.79 -7.24 7.34
C ARG A 47 6.03 -8.33 6.59
N LEU A 48 4.96 -8.85 7.19
CA LEU A 48 4.06 -9.84 6.61
C LEU A 48 3.80 -9.55 5.11
N ASN A 49 3.92 -10.56 4.23
CA ASN A 49 3.53 -10.34 2.82
C ASN A 49 2.04 -10.02 2.77
N ARG A 50 1.65 -9.28 1.74
CA ARG A 50 0.24 -9.00 1.45
C ARG A 50 -0.47 -10.34 1.23
N PHE A 51 -1.69 -10.46 1.73
CA PHE A 51 -2.54 -11.61 1.43
C PHE A 51 -3.25 -11.30 0.11
N VAL A 52 -2.65 -11.79 -0.97
CA VAL A 52 -3.16 -11.69 -2.33
C VAL A 52 -3.43 -13.11 -2.79
N VAL A 53 -4.57 -13.32 -3.45
CA VAL A 53 -5.01 -14.64 -3.92
C VAL A 53 -5.29 -14.55 -5.41
N ALA A 54 -4.58 -15.34 -6.20
CA ALA A 54 -4.81 -15.46 -7.63
C ALA A 54 -6.29 -15.79 -7.93
N GLY A 55 -6.86 -15.14 -8.95
CA GLY A 55 -8.23 -15.35 -9.40
C GLY A 55 -9.31 -14.63 -8.56
N GLU A 56 -9.00 -14.21 -7.33
CA GLU A 56 -9.95 -13.51 -6.47
C GLU A 56 -9.88 -11.99 -6.63
N ALA A 57 -11.01 -11.30 -6.53
CA ALA A 57 -11.02 -9.84 -6.56
C ALA A 57 -10.40 -9.26 -5.29
N HIS A 58 -9.77 -8.11 -5.38
CA HIS A 58 -9.12 -7.42 -4.26
C HIS A 58 -9.45 -5.93 -4.29
N HIS A 59 -9.77 -5.37 -3.12
CA HIS A 59 -9.81 -3.93 -2.91
C HIS A 59 -8.41 -3.44 -2.51
N LEU A 60 -7.80 -2.64 -3.37
CA LEU A 60 -6.50 -2.02 -3.16
C LEU A 60 -6.68 -0.57 -2.73
N VAL A 61 -5.83 -0.11 -1.81
CA VAL A 61 -5.74 1.29 -1.40
C VAL A 61 -4.27 1.70 -1.33
N HIS A 62 -3.91 2.81 -1.97
CA HIS A 62 -2.57 3.39 -1.89
C HIS A 62 -2.68 4.90 -1.61
N ARG A 63 -2.06 5.34 -0.52
CA ARG A 63 -2.09 6.74 -0.10
C ARG A 63 -0.80 7.44 -0.49
N THR A 64 -0.90 8.73 -0.79
CA THR A 64 0.28 9.58 -0.94
C THR A 64 0.94 9.83 0.41
N VAL A 65 2.18 10.29 0.40
CA VAL A 65 2.79 10.88 1.60
C VAL A 65 1.91 12.06 2.07
N ALA A 66 1.80 12.26 3.38
CA ALA A 66 0.93 13.29 3.94
C ALA A 66 1.21 14.68 3.30
N GLY A 67 0.14 15.40 2.97
CA GLY A 67 0.20 16.72 2.33
C GLY A 67 0.64 16.70 0.86
N THR A 68 0.76 15.53 0.24
CA THR A 68 1.12 15.41 -1.18
C THR A 68 -0.12 15.15 -2.04
N ASP A 69 -0.37 16.02 -3.01
CA ASP A 69 -1.30 15.76 -4.10
C ASP A 69 -0.60 14.93 -5.21
N ALA A 70 -1.20 13.81 -5.58
CA ALA A 70 -0.74 12.96 -6.68
C ALA A 70 -1.04 13.57 -8.06
N PHE A 71 -2.00 14.48 -8.19
CA PHE A 71 -2.49 15.02 -9.46
C PHE A 71 -2.63 16.55 -9.50
N PRO A 72 -1.60 17.33 -9.10
CA PRO A 72 -1.72 18.80 -9.01
C PRO A 72 -1.78 19.52 -10.38
N GLY A 73 -1.31 18.88 -11.45
CA GLY A 73 -1.27 19.45 -12.80
C GLY A 73 -2.20 18.73 -13.80
N PRO A 74 -2.56 19.39 -14.91
CA PRO A 74 -3.52 18.86 -15.88
C PRO A 74 -3.03 17.60 -16.62
N THR A 75 -1.73 17.33 -16.61
CA THR A 75 -1.13 16.16 -17.27
C THR A 75 -0.98 14.96 -16.34
N ASP A 76 -1.14 15.14 -15.04
CA ASP A 76 -0.87 14.11 -14.04
C ASP A 76 -1.86 12.94 -14.12
N LEU A 77 -3.15 13.26 -14.14
CA LEU A 77 -4.22 12.28 -14.20
C LEU A 77 -4.19 11.44 -15.49
N PRO A 78 -4.09 12.04 -16.69
CA PRO A 78 -3.96 11.28 -17.93
C PRO A 78 -2.73 10.36 -17.94
N LEU A 79 -1.57 10.84 -17.46
CA LEU A 79 -0.35 10.03 -17.39
C LEU A 79 -0.48 8.89 -16.38
N PHE A 80 -1.17 9.12 -15.26
CA PHE A 80 -1.41 8.08 -14.28
C PHE A 80 -2.35 7.00 -14.81
N ILE A 81 -3.44 7.38 -15.48
CA ILE A 81 -4.37 6.44 -16.11
C ILE A 81 -3.65 5.61 -17.17
N ASP A 82 -2.82 6.23 -18.01
CA ASP A 82 -2.02 5.49 -18.99
C ASP A 82 -1.05 4.51 -18.33
N ALA A 83 -0.36 4.94 -17.27
CA ALA A 83 0.53 4.08 -16.50
C ALA A 83 -0.23 2.92 -15.83
N LEU A 84 -1.42 3.16 -15.30
CA LEU A 84 -2.29 2.14 -14.71
C LEU A 84 -2.70 1.10 -15.74
N ARG A 85 -3.21 1.57 -16.89
CA ARG A 85 -3.62 0.72 -18.02
C ARG A 85 -2.47 -0.12 -18.56
N ARG A 86 -1.28 0.48 -18.72
CA ARG A 86 -0.08 -0.25 -19.18
C ARG A 86 0.32 -1.32 -18.17
N SER A 87 0.40 -0.95 -16.90
CA SER A 87 0.86 -1.84 -15.83
C SER A 87 -0.13 -2.99 -15.59
N SER A 88 -1.44 -2.73 -15.67
CA SER A 88 -2.46 -3.76 -15.49
C SER A 88 -2.38 -4.80 -16.62
N ARG A 89 -2.25 -4.35 -17.87
CA ARG A 89 -2.06 -5.21 -19.04
C ARG A 89 -0.77 -6.02 -18.99
N GLU A 90 0.35 -5.38 -18.64
CA GLU A 90 1.67 -6.03 -18.54
C GLU A 90 1.66 -7.20 -17.56
N HIS A 91 0.85 -7.11 -16.50
CA HIS A 91 0.78 -8.14 -15.44
C HIS A 91 -0.52 -8.93 -15.44
N GLY A 92 -1.34 -8.79 -16.48
CA GLY A 92 -2.63 -9.49 -16.65
C GLY A 92 -3.65 -9.20 -15.56
N VAL A 93 -3.50 -8.10 -14.81
CA VAL A 93 -4.42 -7.73 -13.73
C VAL A 93 -5.67 -7.11 -14.32
N LEU A 94 -6.82 -7.68 -13.97
CA LEU A 94 -8.12 -7.20 -14.40
C LEU A 94 -8.58 -6.09 -13.45
N ILE A 95 -8.76 -4.86 -13.95
CA ILE A 95 -9.32 -3.75 -13.16
C ILE A 95 -10.83 -3.73 -13.35
N HIS A 96 -11.58 -3.89 -12.27
CA HIS A 96 -13.05 -3.84 -12.29
C HIS A 96 -13.58 -2.46 -11.98
N ALA A 97 -12.95 -1.71 -11.08
CA ALA A 97 -13.32 -0.34 -10.75
C ALA A 97 -12.13 0.41 -10.17
N TYR A 98 -12.13 1.73 -10.25
CA TYR A 98 -11.14 2.59 -9.60
C TYR A 98 -11.67 3.98 -9.29
N VAL A 99 -11.00 4.65 -8.36
CA VAL A 99 -11.11 6.09 -8.12
C VAL A 99 -9.72 6.66 -7.85
N LEU A 100 -9.45 7.84 -8.41
CA LEU A 100 -8.20 8.57 -8.24
C LEU A 100 -8.50 9.90 -7.53
N LEU A 101 -8.24 9.93 -6.22
CA LEU A 101 -8.32 11.15 -5.41
C LEU A 101 -6.91 11.74 -5.23
N PRO A 102 -6.79 13.05 -4.96
CA PRO A 102 -5.50 13.72 -4.74
C PRO A 102 -4.54 13.00 -3.78
N HIS A 103 -5.08 12.39 -2.71
CA HIS A 103 -4.27 11.78 -1.64
C HIS A 103 -4.42 10.26 -1.53
N GLU A 104 -5.29 9.66 -2.33
CA GLU A 104 -5.60 8.23 -2.25
C GLU A 104 -6.08 7.70 -3.59
N ILE A 105 -5.52 6.56 -4.01
CA ILE A 105 -6.05 5.76 -5.11
C ILE A 105 -6.68 4.50 -4.53
N GLN A 106 -7.84 4.13 -5.06
CA GLN A 106 -8.46 2.84 -4.75
C GLN A 106 -8.76 2.07 -6.04
N LEU A 107 -8.49 0.77 -6.03
CA LEU A 107 -8.74 -0.13 -7.16
C LEU A 107 -9.53 -1.35 -6.68
N MET A 108 -10.47 -1.83 -7.49
CA MET A 108 -10.99 -3.19 -7.42
C MET A 108 -10.33 -3.99 -8.54
N ALA A 109 -9.54 -5.00 -8.19
CA ALA A 109 -8.74 -5.72 -9.18
C ALA A 109 -8.65 -7.23 -8.92
N THR A 110 -8.67 -8.03 -9.98
CA THR A 110 -8.41 -9.49 -9.91
C THR A 110 -7.05 -9.79 -10.52
N PRO A 111 -6.08 -10.29 -9.74
CA PRO A 111 -4.80 -10.72 -10.26
C PRO A 111 -4.84 -12.16 -10.78
N PRO A 112 -4.08 -12.48 -11.84
CA PRO A 112 -3.94 -13.86 -12.33
C PRO A 112 -2.97 -14.70 -11.49
N ALA A 113 -2.10 -14.08 -10.69
CA ALA A 113 -1.15 -14.72 -9.81
C ALA A 113 -0.96 -13.93 -8.50
N ASP A 114 -0.49 -14.58 -7.43
CA ASP A 114 -0.36 -13.99 -6.09
C ASP A 114 0.59 -12.78 -6.04
N ASP A 115 1.56 -12.68 -6.96
CA ASP A 115 2.50 -11.57 -7.05
C ASP A 115 2.08 -10.47 -8.03
N SER A 116 1.10 -10.71 -8.91
CA SER A 116 0.72 -9.81 -10.01
C SER A 116 0.29 -8.42 -9.54
N LEU A 117 -0.47 -8.30 -8.44
CA LEU A 117 -0.82 -6.98 -7.88
C LEU A 117 0.42 -6.21 -7.43
N SER A 118 1.38 -6.90 -6.81
CA SER A 118 2.61 -6.25 -6.35
C SER A 118 3.48 -5.79 -7.52
N ARG A 119 3.57 -6.60 -8.58
CA ARG A 119 4.30 -6.27 -9.81
C ARG A 119 3.63 -5.12 -10.56
N MET A 120 2.30 -5.14 -10.70
CA MET A 120 1.52 -4.03 -11.28
C MET A 120 1.75 -2.72 -10.55
N MET A 121 1.59 -2.70 -9.23
CA MET A 121 1.77 -1.47 -8.44
C MET A 121 3.22 -0.97 -8.48
N GLN A 122 4.20 -1.87 -8.60
CA GLN A 122 5.60 -1.49 -8.77
C GLN A 122 5.86 -0.90 -10.17
N ALA A 123 5.31 -1.49 -11.24
CA ALA A 123 5.39 -0.96 -12.59
C ALA A 123 4.75 0.43 -12.69
N LEU A 124 3.54 0.56 -12.15
CA LEU A 124 2.81 1.82 -12.06
C LEU A 124 3.65 2.93 -11.41
N ALA A 125 4.26 2.62 -10.26
CA ALA A 125 5.12 3.58 -9.57
C ALA A 125 6.39 3.92 -10.38
N ARG A 126 7.02 2.94 -11.04
CA ARG A 126 8.20 3.16 -11.89
C ARG A 126 7.90 4.06 -13.09
N PHE A 127 6.72 3.95 -13.69
CA PHE A 127 6.31 4.80 -14.80
C PHE A 127 5.96 6.22 -14.33
N TYR A 128 5.15 6.33 -13.27
CA TYR A 128 4.56 7.61 -12.89
C TYR A 128 5.49 8.49 -12.04
N VAL A 129 6.08 7.93 -10.98
CA VAL A 129 6.75 8.72 -9.93
C VAL A 129 7.96 9.51 -10.45
N PRO A 130 8.86 8.95 -11.29
CA PRO A 130 9.97 9.73 -11.84
C PRO A 130 9.51 10.91 -12.71
N SER A 131 8.46 10.70 -13.51
CA SER A 131 7.88 11.74 -14.37
C SER A 131 7.21 12.84 -13.55
N TYR A 132 6.43 12.44 -12.53
CA TYR A 132 5.83 13.36 -11.55
C TYR A 132 6.91 14.18 -10.83
N ASN A 133 7.95 13.53 -10.29
CA ASN A 133 9.02 14.20 -9.55
C ASN A 133 9.74 15.23 -10.41
N ARG A 134 10.08 14.88 -11.65
CA ARG A 134 10.72 15.81 -12.59
C ARG A 134 9.83 17.01 -12.92
N ARG A 135 8.52 16.79 -13.18
CA ARG A 135 7.57 17.86 -13.54
C ARG A 135 7.33 18.84 -12.40
N HIS A 136 7.31 18.35 -11.17
CA HIS A 136 6.98 19.13 -9.98
C HIS A 136 8.20 19.55 -9.16
N GLY A 137 9.42 19.35 -9.68
CA GLY A 137 10.66 19.73 -8.99
C GLY A 137 10.88 18.99 -7.66
N ARG A 138 10.34 17.78 -7.52
CA ARG A 138 10.39 16.98 -6.29
C ARG A 138 11.43 15.88 -6.37
N ALA A 139 11.82 15.39 -5.20
CA ALA A 139 12.56 14.16 -5.02
C ALA A 139 11.91 13.30 -3.94
N GLY A 140 12.21 12.00 -3.96
CA GLY A 140 11.71 11.05 -2.97
C GLY A 140 10.40 10.36 -3.36
N ALA A 141 9.74 9.78 -2.35
CA ALA A 141 8.56 8.95 -2.53
C ALA A 141 7.28 9.77 -2.67
N LEU A 142 6.48 9.46 -3.69
CA LEU A 142 5.12 9.96 -3.83
C LEU A 142 4.15 9.26 -2.88
N TRP A 143 4.33 7.95 -2.72
CA TRP A 143 3.40 7.11 -1.98
C TRP A 143 3.87 6.81 -0.56
N GLN A 144 2.91 6.74 0.38
CA GLN A 144 3.15 6.34 1.76
C GLN A 144 3.35 4.82 1.85
N GLY A 145 4.57 4.38 1.59
CA GLY A 145 4.96 2.99 1.73
C GLY A 145 4.19 2.05 0.79
N ARG A 146 3.77 0.91 1.33
CA ARG A 146 3.15 -0.19 0.59
C ARG A 146 1.64 0.04 0.45
N PHE A 147 1.09 -0.21 -0.74
CA PHE A 147 -0.36 -0.35 -0.90
C PHE A 147 -0.93 -1.47 -0.01
N ARG A 148 -2.18 -1.30 0.41
CA ARG A 148 -3.01 -2.31 1.09
C ARG A 148 -3.82 -3.07 0.04
N ALA A 149 -4.09 -4.34 0.30
CA ALA A 149 -4.97 -5.17 -0.52
C ALA A 149 -5.78 -6.10 0.40
N ALA A 150 -7.08 -6.20 0.16
CA ALA A 150 -7.99 -7.09 0.85
C ALA A 150 -8.76 -7.93 -0.16
N PRO A 151 -8.76 -9.28 -0.07
CA PRO A 151 -9.58 -10.11 -0.94
C PRO A 151 -11.07 -9.84 -0.75
N VAL A 152 -11.83 -9.84 -1.84
CA VAL A 152 -13.27 -9.61 -1.88
C VAL A 152 -13.92 -10.75 -2.66
N GLY A 153 -14.68 -11.58 -1.95
CA GLY A 153 -15.30 -12.78 -2.50
C GLY A 153 -16.80 -12.65 -2.70
N GLY A 154 -17.27 -13.11 -3.87
CA GLY A 154 -18.67 -13.15 -4.23
C GLY A 154 -19.17 -11.88 -4.95
N ALA A 155 -20.11 -12.09 -5.88
CA ALA A 155 -20.60 -11.04 -6.76
C ALA A 155 -21.18 -9.83 -6.02
N GLN A 156 -21.92 -10.05 -4.93
CA GLN A 156 -22.54 -8.99 -4.14
C GLN A 156 -21.51 -8.17 -3.35
N ALA A 157 -20.50 -8.82 -2.77
CA ALA A 157 -19.41 -8.13 -2.07
C ALA A 157 -18.56 -7.31 -3.04
N LEU A 158 -18.23 -7.89 -4.20
CA LEU A 158 -17.53 -7.20 -5.27
C LEU A 158 -18.30 -5.95 -5.71
N LEU A 159 -19.59 -6.06 -5.99
CA LEU A 159 -20.44 -4.94 -6.39
C LEU A 159 -20.54 -3.86 -5.29
N THR A 160 -20.66 -4.28 -4.03
CA THR A 160 -20.66 -3.36 -2.87
C THR A 160 -19.35 -2.57 -2.80
N CYS A 161 -18.21 -3.24 -2.99
CA CYS A 161 -16.90 -2.59 -2.97
C CYS A 161 -16.67 -1.70 -4.21
N MET A 162 -17.16 -2.06 -5.40
CA MET A 162 -17.11 -1.17 -6.57
C MET A 162 -17.84 0.14 -6.29
N ARG A 163 -19.08 0.06 -5.78
CA ARG A 163 -19.86 1.24 -5.35
C ARG A 163 -19.13 2.03 -4.27
N TYR A 164 -18.52 1.35 -3.30
CA TYR A 164 -17.74 2.00 -2.26
C TYR A 164 -16.62 2.84 -2.90
N ILE A 165 -15.82 2.24 -3.77
CA ILE A 165 -14.70 2.91 -4.46
C ILE A 165 -15.21 4.12 -5.24
N GLU A 166 -16.23 3.96 -6.06
CA GLU A 166 -16.71 5.02 -6.94
C GLU A 166 -17.45 6.13 -6.20
N GLN A 167 -18.12 5.84 -5.08
CA GLN A 167 -18.72 6.84 -4.18
C GLN A 167 -17.68 7.55 -3.28
N ALA A 168 -16.40 7.20 -3.36
CA ALA A 168 -15.36 7.86 -2.57
C ALA A 168 -15.27 9.40 -2.73
N PRO A 169 -15.48 9.99 -3.92
CA PRO A 169 -15.46 11.45 -4.09
C PRO A 169 -16.50 12.14 -3.19
N GLN A 170 -17.71 11.60 -3.08
CA GLN A 170 -18.75 12.15 -2.19
C GLN A 170 -18.31 12.10 -0.72
N ARG A 171 -17.70 10.99 -0.29
CA ARG A 171 -17.14 10.87 1.06
C ARG A 171 -15.94 11.79 1.29
N ALA A 172 -15.25 12.21 0.21
CA ALA A 172 -14.18 13.20 0.24
C ALA A 172 -14.69 14.65 0.10
N GLY A 173 -16.01 14.88 0.07
CA GLY A 173 -16.62 16.21 0.03
C GLY A 173 -16.86 16.77 -1.37
N TRP A 174 -16.70 15.97 -2.43
CA TRP A 174 -17.06 16.39 -3.79
C TRP A 174 -18.60 16.37 -3.95
N SER A 175 -19.17 17.47 -4.47
CA SER A 175 -20.62 17.72 -4.49
C SER A 175 -21.34 17.31 -5.79
N GLY A 176 -20.62 16.82 -6.80
CA GLY A 176 -21.20 16.37 -8.07
C GLY A 176 -21.79 14.96 -8.02
N GLN A 177 -22.33 14.51 -9.16
CA GLN A 177 -22.88 13.15 -9.30
C GLN A 177 -21.77 12.13 -9.48
N VAL A 178 -21.83 10.99 -8.78
CA VAL A 178 -20.79 9.95 -8.85
C VAL A 178 -20.50 9.52 -10.30
N ALA A 179 -21.57 9.39 -11.09
CA ALA A 179 -21.54 9.04 -12.51
C ALA A 179 -20.76 10.03 -13.41
N GLU A 180 -20.50 11.25 -12.93
CA GLU A 180 -19.83 12.33 -13.68
C GLU A 180 -18.37 12.54 -13.22
N PHE A 181 -17.94 11.86 -12.16
CA PHE A 181 -16.57 12.01 -11.65
C PHE A 181 -15.56 11.36 -12.59
N CYS A 182 -14.96 12.17 -13.47
CA CYS A 182 -14.07 11.72 -14.55
C CYS A 182 -12.78 11.01 -14.09
N ASN A 183 -12.39 11.17 -12.82
CA ASN A 183 -11.21 10.53 -12.24
C ASN A 183 -11.56 9.17 -11.61
N SER A 184 -12.54 8.46 -12.16
CA SER A 184 -13.00 7.14 -11.72
C SER A 184 -13.52 6.31 -12.89
N SER A 185 -13.76 5.03 -12.64
CA SER A 185 -14.47 4.15 -13.57
C SER A 185 -15.99 4.33 -13.59
N ALA A 186 -16.56 5.19 -12.74
CA ALA A 186 -18.02 5.33 -12.63
C ALA A 186 -18.69 5.71 -13.97
N PRO A 187 -18.15 6.67 -14.76
CA PRO A 187 -18.69 7.00 -16.07
C PRO A 187 -18.78 5.78 -17.00
N HIS A 188 -17.81 4.86 -16.94
CA HIS A 188 -17.81 3.65 -17.75
C HIS A 188 -18.97 2.72 -17.39
N HIS A 189 -19.18 2.47 -16.10
CA HIS A 189 -20.22 1.55 -15.64
C HIS A 189 -21.64 2.08 -15.81
N VAL A 190 -21.82 3.39 -16.03
CA VAL A 190 -23.13 3.98 -16.32
C VAL A 190 -23.33 4.32 -17.80
N GLY A 191 -22.43 3.89 -18.69
CA GLY A 191 -22.55 4.10 -20.15
C GLY A 191 -22.10 5.48 -20.63
N ASN A 192 -21.49 6.30 -19.78
CA ASN A 192 -20.98 7.65 -20.11
C ASN A 192 -19.55 7.61 -20.68
N GLY A 193 -19.28 6.66 -21.58
CA GLY A 193 -18.00 6.50 -22.27
C GLY A 193 -17.30 5.17 -21.99
N ALA A 194 -16.49 4.73 -22.94
CA ALA A 194 -15.69 3.50 -22.80
C ALA A 194 -14.36 3.81 -22.11
N ASP A 195 -14.04 3.08 -21.03
CA ASP A 195 -12.74 3.14 -20.40
C ASP A 195 -11.94 1.86 -20.70
N PRO A 196 -10.87 1.93 -21.54
CA PRO A 196 -10.06 0.77 -21.91
C PRO A 196 -9.16 0.24 -20.77
N THR A 197 -9.20 0.89 -19.60
CA THR A 197 -8.55 0.45 -18.36
C THR A 197 -9.41 -0.56 -17.60
N VAL A 198 -10.74 -0.46 -17.72
CA VAL A 198 -11.68 -1.39 -17.10
C VAL A 198 -11.72 -2.69 -17.91
N ALA A 199 -11.67 -3.82 -17.21
CA ALA A 199 -11.62 -5.14 -17.82
C ALA A 199 -12.93 -5.46 -18.56
N PRO A 200 -12.86 -5.98 -19.80
CA PRO A 200 -14.04 -6.37 -20.57
C PRO A 200 -14.74 -7.62 -20.00
N ALA A 201 -15.99 -7.84 -20.47
CA ALA A 201 -16.88 -8.93 -20.08
C ALA A 201 -16.41 -10.37 -20.38
N PRO A 202 -16.94 -11.37 -19.64
CA PRO A 202 -17.38 -11.31 -18.26
C PRO A 202 -16.44 -12.14 -17.39
N ASN A 203 -15.43 -11.48 -16.83
CA ASN A 203 -14.64 -12.05 -15.74
C ASN A 203 -15.44 -11.88 -14.44
N ALA A 204 -16.50 -12.67 -14.28
CA ALA A 204 -17.25 -12.91 -13.04
C ALA A 204 -17.61 -11.69 -12.15
N SER A 205 -17.69 -10.47 -12.70
CA SER A 205 -18.02 -9.30 -11.88
C SER A 205 -19.53 -9.28 -11.58
N GLY A 206 -19.90 -8.83 -10.37
CA GLY A 206 -21.30 -8.61 -10.00
C GLY A 206 -22.02 -7.63 -10.93
N TYR A 207 -21.27 -6.74 -11.61
CA TYR A 207 -21.79 -5.81 -12.61
C TYR A 207 -22.40 -6.53 -13.82
N TRP A 208 -21.74 -7.56 -14.37
CA TRP A 208 -22.26 -8.30 -15.54
C TRP A 208 -23.58 -9.04 -15.27
N LYS A 209 -23.92 -9.26 -13.98
CA LYS A 209 -25.16 -9.90 -13.56
C LYS A 209 -26.33 -8.92 -13.38
N LEU A 210 -26.11 -7.62 -13.54
CA LEU A 210 -27.14 -6.60 -13.33
C LEU A 210 -28.18 -6.52 -14.46
N GLY A 211 -27.88 -7.10 -15.62
CA GLY A 211 -28.73 -6.98 -16.80
C GLY A 211 -28.17 -7.78 -17.97
N ASN A 212 -29.06 -8.20 -18.87
CA ASN A 212 -28.70 -9.00 -20.03
C ASN A 212 -28.18 -8.13 -21.17
N THR A 213 -28.64 -6.87 -21.24
CA THR A 213 -28.14 -5.88 -22.22
C THR A 213 -27.19 -4.85 -21.57
N PRO A 214 -26.31 -4.19 -22.35
CA PRO A 214 -25.52 -3.07 -21.85
C PRO A 214 -26.38 -1.99 -21.18
N PHE A 215 -27.48 -1.59 -21.83
CA PHE A 215 -28.39 -0.57 -21.32
C PHE A 215 -29.03 -0.95 -19.98
N GLU A 216 -29.47 -2.20 -19.83
CA GLU A 216 -30.03 -2.69 -18.55
C GLU A 216 -28.98 -2.65 -17.44
N ARG A 217 -27.75 -3.09 -17.72
CA ARG A 217 -26.65 -3.06 -16.73
C ARG A 217 -26.28 -1.66 -16.33
N GLU A 218 -26.12 -0.77 -17.30
CA GLU A 218 -25.75 0.63 -17.09
C GLU A 218 -26.82 1.37 -16.28
N ALA A 219 -28.10 1.15 -16.61
CA ALA A 219 -29.22 1.71 -15.86
C ALA A 219 -29.31 1.15 -14.43
N ALA A 220 -29.17 -0.17 -14.26
CA ALA A 220 -29.18 -0.80 -12.94
C ALA A 220 -28.00 -0.32 -12.08
N TYR A 221 -26.81 -0.17 -12.66
CA TYR A 221 -25.65 0.31 -11.93
C TYR A 221 -25.74 1.80 -11.59
N ARG A 222 -26.32 2.63 -12.47
CA ARG A 222 -26.62 4.03 -12.18
C ARG A 222 -27.54 4.16 -10.97
N ASN A 223 -28.64 3.41 -10.94
CA ASN A 223 -29.54 3.38 -9.78
C ASN A 223 -28.81 2.98 -8.49
N LEU A 224 -27.86 2.03 -8.57
CA LEU A 224 -27.05 1.65 -7.41
C LEU A 224 -26.10 2.76 -6.95
N LEU A 225 -25.53 3.56 -7.85
CA LEU A 225 -24.64 4.67 -7.50
C LEU A 225 -25.39 5.86 -6.90
N ASP A 226 -26.63 6.10 -7.32
CA ASP A 226 -27.49 7.18 -6.82
C ASP A 226 -27.93 6.98 -5.37
N HIS A 227 -27.88 5.73 -4.88
CA HIS A 227 -28.16 5.40 -3.50
C HIS A 227 -26.86 5.23 -2.69
N PRO A 228 -26.72 5.90 -1.53
CA PRO A 228 -25.57 5.68 -0.65
C PRO A 228 -25.57 4.24 -0.13
N LEU A 229 -24.38 3.71 0.12
CA LEU A 229 -24.22 2.44 0.82
C LEU A 229 -24.80 2.53 2.24
N ALA A 230 -25.46 1.46 2.69
CA ALA A 230 -25.91 1.35 4.07
C ALA A 230 -24.71 1.40 5.03
N ALA A 231 -24.89 1.93 6.25
CA ALA A 231 -23.82 2.05 7.23
C ALA A 231 -23.12 0.72 7.53
N THR A 232 -23.87 -0.39 7.55
CA THR A 232 -23.33 -1.75 7.73
C THR A 232 -22.42 -2.18 6.58
N GLN A 233 -22.76 -1.81 5.34
CA GLN A 233 -21.94 -2.08 4.16
C GLN A 233 -20.65 -1.25 4.18
N LEU A 234 -20.74 0.03 4.51
CA LEU A 234 -19.57 0.90 4.68
C LEU A 234 -18.60 0.34 5.72
N GLN A 235 -19.12 -0.03 6.89
CA GLN A 235 -18.31 -0.63 7.97
C GLN A 235 -17.68 -1.96 7.54
N ALA A 236 -18.38 -2.79 6.76
CA ALA A 236 -17.82 -4.04 6.25
C ALA A 236 -16.63 -3.81 5.30
N VAL A 237 -16.74 -2.84 4.38
CA VAL A 237 -15.65 -2.48 3.46
C VAL A 237 -14.47 -1.84 4.20
N GLU A 238 -14.74 -0.92 5.13
CA GLU A 238 -13.69 -0.24 5.89
C GLU A 238 -12.94 -1.19 6.82
N SER A 239 -13.68 -2.06 7.51
CA SER A 239 -13.09 -3.03 8.44
C SER A 239 -12.25 -4.10 7.73
N SER A 240 -12.59 -4.46 6.49
CA SER A 240 -11.79 -5.37 5.67
C SER A 240 -10.55 -4.66 5.11
N THR A 241 -10.71 -3.60 4.32
CA THR A 241 -9.62 -2.97 3.58
C THR A 241 -8.63 -2.20 4.44
N LEU A 242 -9.10 -1.47 5.46
CA LEU A 242 -8.20 -0.67 6.31
C LEU A 242 -7.43 -1.52 7.32
N LYS A 243 -7.98 -2.67 7.71
CA LYS A 243 -7.34 -3.57 8.67
C LYS A 243 -6.69 -4.80 8.00
N GLY A 244 -6.83 -4.94 6.67
CA GLY A 244 -6.19 -5.99 5.87
C GLY A 244 -6.86 -7.36 5.96
N TRP A 245 -8.17 -7.41 6.24
CA TRP A 245 -8.96 -8.65 6.28
C TRP A 245 -9.73 -8.85 4.98
N ALA A 246 -10.03 -10.10 4.66
CA ALA A 246 -10.89 -10.43 3.53
C ALA A 246 -12.36 -10.07 3.80
N MET A 247 -13.11 -9.78 2.73
CA MET A 247 -14.55 -9.55 2.74
C MET A 247 -15.24 -10.59 1.85
N GLY A 248 -16.36 -11.15 2.30
CA GLY A 248 -17.13 -12.10 1.50
C GLY A 248 -18.03 -12.98 2.38
N SER A 249 -18.63 -14.01 1.78
CA SER A 249 -19.43 -14.99 2.52
C SER A 249 -18.60 -15.76 3.55
N GLY A 250 -19.25 -16.38 4.54
CA GLY A 250 -18.58 -17.25 5.50
C GLY A 250 -17.83 -18.41 4.82
N GLU A 251 -18.40 -18.95 3.73
CA GLU A 251 -17.77 -19.98 2.89
C GLU A 251 -16.51 -19.46 2.21
N PHE A 252 -16.53 -18.24 1.67
CA PHE A 252 -15.36 -17.61 1.06
C PHE A 252 -14.26 -17.37 2.10
N LEU A 253 -14.62 -16.87 3.29
CA LEU A 253 -13.64 -16.67 4.35
C LEU A 253 -13.04 -18.01 4.84
N ALA A 254 -13.85 -19.07 4.86
CA ALA A 254 -13.39 -20.42 5.19
C ALA A 254 -12.50 -21.01 4.09
N SER A 255 -12.82 -20.82 2.81
CA SER A 255 -11.98 -21.27 1.69
C SER A 255 -10.65 -20.55 1.68
N LEU A 256 -10.66 -19.23 1.89
CA LEU A 256 -9.44 -18.46 2.11
C LEU A 256 -8.66 -18.97 3.32
N ALA A 257 -9.33 -19.43 4.39
CA ALA A 257 -8.66 -20.00 5.56
C ALA A 257 -7.94 -21.28 5.25
N ALA A 258 -8.58 -22.18 4.52
CA ALA A 258 -7.96 -23.41 4.05
C ALA A 258 -6.75 -23.10 3.16
N SER A 259 -6.90 -22.22 2.16
CA SER A 259 -5.82 -21.84 1.24
C SER A 259 -4.67 -21.12 1.94
N ALA A 260 -4.98 -20.24 2.90
CA ALA A 260 -3.98 -19.54 3.69
C ALA A 260 -3.23 -20.51 4.63
N LEU A 261 -3.92 -21.47 5.25
CA LEU A 261 -3.30 -22.47 6.13
C LEU A 261 -2.35 -23.41 5.35
N ALA A 262 -2.65 -23.73 4.09
CA ALA A 262 -1.76 -24.50 3.22
C ALA A 262 -0.47 -23.75 2.84
N GLY A 263 -0.46 -22.41 2.90
CA GLY A 263 0.69 -21.53 2.59
C GLY A 263 1.22 -20.71 3.79
N ALA A 264 0.85 -21.08 5.02
CA ALA A 264 1.11 -20.35 6.28
C ALA A 264 0.56 -18.90 6.35
N ARG A 265 -0.76 -18.76 6.52
CA ARG A 265 -1.50 -17.55 6.97
C ARG A 265 -2.91 -17.91 7.46
N ARG A 266 -3.52 -17.03 8.27
CA ARG A 266 -4.91 -17.17 8.75
C ARG A 266 -5.74 -15.95 8.30
N PRO A 267 -6.96 -16.11 7.75
CA PRO A 267 -7.75 -15.01 7.19
C PRO A 267 -8.82 -14.43 8.13
N ALA A 268 -8.88 -14.87 9.38
CA ALA A 268 -9.87 -14.39 10.34
C ALA A 268 -9.23 -14.01 11.69
N THR A 269 -9.88 -13.07 12.38
CA THR A 269 -9.52 -12.69 13.76
C THR A 269 -9.90 -13.81 14.72
N LYS A 270 -8.99 -14.19 15.63
CA LYS A 270 -9.33 -15.04 16.77
C LYS A 270 -10.05 -14.17 17.81
N ALA A 271 -11.06 -14.71 18.48
CA ALA A 271 -11.63 -14.07 19.67
C ALA A 271 -10.49 -13.72 20.64
N ARG A 272 -10.41 -12.45 21.06
CA ARG A 272 -9.41 -11.99 22.03
C ARG A 272 -9.78 -12.55 23.41
N GLY A 273 -8.93 -13.41 23.96
CA GLY A 273 -9.05 -13.90 25.34
C GLY A 273 -8.10 -15.07 25.62
N ARG A 274 -7.58 -15.14 26.85
CA ARG A 274 -6.88 -16.33 27.38
C ARG A 274 -7.81 -17.54 27.20
N PRO A 275 -7.33 -18.69 26.71
CA PRO A 275 -8.16 -19.90 26.65
C PRO A 275 -8.78 -20.15 28.03
N ARG A 276 -10.10 -20.31 28.08
CA ARG A 276 -10.78 -20.64 29.34
C ARG A 276 -10.22 -21.98 29.80
N LYS A 277 -9.61 -22.01 30.99
CA LYS A 277 -9.08 -23.25 31.58
C LYS A 277 -10.24 -24.23 31.72
N VAL A 278 -10.24 -25.29 30.93
CA VAL A 278 -11.16 -26.40 31.14
C VAL A 278 -10.74 -27.05 32.45
N ALA A 279 -11.62 -27.06 33.43
CA ALA A 279 -11.38 -27.78 34.68
C ALA A 279 -11.30 -29.28 34.36
N SER A 280 -10.18 -29.92 34.70
CA SER A 280 -10.10 -31.38 34.65
C SER A 280 -11.15 -31.96 35.62
N PRO A 281 -11.87 -33.02 35.23
CA PRO A 281 -12.75 -33.71 36.17
C PRO A 281 -11.90 -34.26 37.32
N ALA A 282 -12.37 -34.02 38.55
CA ALA A 282 -11.77 -34.59 39.74
C ALA A 282 -11.77 -36.11 39.60
N ALA A 283 -10.59 -36.73 39.78
CA ALA A 283 -10.48 -38.16 39.93
C ALA A 283 -10.86 -38.51 41.38
N LEU A 284 -11.93 -39.32 41.48
CA LEU A 284 -12.46 -40.05 42.64
C LEU A 284 -13.09 -39.21 43.76
#